data_AF-A0A838IDD9-F1
#
_entry.id   AF-A0A838IDD9-F1
#
_cell.length_a   1.000
_cell.length_b   1.000
_cell.length_c   1.000
_cell.angle_alpha   90.00
_cell.angle_beta   90.00
_cell.angle_gamma   90.00
#
_symmetry.space_group_name_H-M   'P 1'
#
loop_
_entity.id
_entity.type
_entity.pdbx_description
1 polymer ?
#
loop_
_entity_poly.entity_id
_entity_poly.type
_entity_poly.pdbx_seq_one_letter_code
_entity_poly.pdbx_strand_id
1 'polypeptide(L)'
;AAALLELVDRSESGVLNVAGREVVSRYEFACLVAGAAGLSAGGIRRTSIASEGLDRPGNCALDTGRVAARLDTVLHGARERLGAP
;
A
#
# COMPACT_ATOMS: atom_id res chain seq x y z
N ALA A 1 12.62 -0.24 1.57
CA ALA A 1 13.43 0.86 2.13
C ALA A 1 14.17 1.68 1.06
N ALA A 2 14.48 1.15 -0.13
CA ALA A 2 15.27 1.82 -1.17
C ALA A 2 14.85 3.28 -1.47
N ALA A 3 13.55 3.57 -1.59
CA ALA A 3 13.06 4.92 -1.84
C ALA A 3 13.50 5.95 -0.77
N LEU A 4 13.58 5.54 0.50
CA LEU A 4 14.03 6.43 1.58
C LEU A 4 15.53 6.71 1.49
N LEU A 5 16.33 5.71 1.10
CA LEU A 5 17.76 5.89 0.89
C LEU A 5 18.02 6.83 -0.28
N GLU A 6 17.29 6.66 -1.38
CA GLU A 6 17.40 7.56 -2.54
C GLU A 6 17.02 9.01 -2.21
N LEU A 7 15.97 9.23 -1.40
CA LEU A 7 15.62 10.59 -0.96
C LEU A 7 16.73 11.25 -0.14
N VAL A 8 17.40 10.47 0.71
CA VAL A 8 18.57 10.95 1.47
C VAL A 8 19.72 11.27 0.52
N ASP A 9 20.04 10.39 -0.42
CA ASP A 9 21.13 10.59 -1.39
C ASP A 9 20.90 11.81 -2.29
N ARG A 10 19.64 12.09 -2.64
CA ARG A 10 19.24 13.27 -3.43
C ARG A 10 19.10 14.55 -2.60
N SER A 11 19.31 14.49 -1.28
CA SER A 11 19.12 15.63 -0.36
C SER A 11 17.71 16.25 -0.46
N GLU A 12 16.69 15.43 -0.73
CA GLU A 12 15.30 15.88 -0.76
C GLU A 12 14.84 16.26 0.65
N SER A 13 14.06 17.34 0.76
CA SER A 13 13.62 17.87 2.05
C SER A 13 12.15 18.29 2.05
N GLY A 14 11.56 18.34 3.25
CA GLY A 14 10.15 18.64 3.47
C GLY A 14 9.28 17.40 3.59
N VAL A 15 7.96 17.60 3.57
CA VAL A 15 6.98 16.52 3.74
C VAL A 15 6.70 15.85 2.40
N LEU A 16 7.06 14.57 2.31
CA LEU A 16 6.82 13.71 1.16
C LEU A 16 6.13 12.42 1.61
N ASN A 17 5.00 12.10 0.98
CA ASN A 17 4.32 10.83 1.20
C ASN A 17 5.04 9.71 0.45
N VAL A 18 5.42 8.65 1.15
CA VAL A 18 6.05 7.46 0.54
C VAL A 18 5.22 6.23 0.89
N ALA A 19 4.56 5.67 -0.13
CA ALA A 19 3.75 4.45 -0.06
C ALA A 19 3.79 3.73 -1.42
N GLY A 20 3.29 2.49 -1.49
CA GLY A 20 3.10 1.81 -2.77
C GLY A 20 2.07 2.56 -3.64
N ARG A 21 2.25 2.54 -4.96
CA ARG A 21 1.41 3.30 -5.92
C ARG A 21 -0.04 2.81 -6.04
N GLU A 22 -0.36 1.68 -5.43
CA GLU A 22 -1.64 1.02 -5.57
C GLU A 22 -2.47 1.19 -4.29
N VAL A 23 -3.70 1.69 -4.46
CA VAL A 23 -4.67 1.77 -3.37
C VAL A 23 -5.44 0.47 -3.29
N VAL A 24 -5.46 -0.14 -2.10
CA VAL A 24 -6.25 -1.34 -1.81
C VAL A 24 -6.98 -1.17 -0.48
N SER A 25 -8.18 -1.73 -0.39
CA SER A 25 -8.86 -1.91 0.88
C SER A 25 -8.17 -2.98 1.73
N ARG A 26 -8.47 -2.98 3.04
CA ARG A 26 -8.00 -4.04 3.96
C ARG A 26 -8.43 -5.44 3.52
N TYR A 27 -9.63 -5.55 2.95
CA TYR A 27 -10.15 -6.82 2.43
C TYR A 27 -9.35 -7.29 1.22
N GLU A 28 -9.15 -6.42 0.23
CA GLU A 28 -8.35 -6.76 -0.97
C GLU A 28 -6.92 -7.13 -0.58
N PHE A 29 -6.27 -6.36 0.31
CA PHE A 29 -4.93 -6.70 0.78
C PHE A 29 -4.87 -8.07 1.46
N ALA A 30 -5.85 -8.41 2.31
CA ALA A 30 -5.92 -9.72 2.94
C ALA A 30 -6.07 -10.85 1.91
N CYS A 31 -6.88 -10.66 0.87
CA CYS A 31 -7.01 -11.62 -0.23
C CYS A 31 -5.71 -11.80 -1.01
N LEU A 32 -4.96 -10.71 -1.28
CA LEU A 32 -3.66 -10.77 -1.92
C LEU A 32 -2.65 -11.54 -1.07
N VAL A 33 -2.62 -11.29 0.24
CA VAL A 33 -1.76 -12.01 1.19
C VAL A 33 -2.12 -13.50 1.24
N ALA A 34 -3.41 -13.84 1.28
CA ALA A 34 -3.85 -15.24 1.24
C ALA A 34 -3.42 -15.93 -0.06
N GLY A 35 -3.63 -15.28 -1.21
CA GLY A 35 -3.19 -15.79 -2.50
C GLY A 35 -1.68 -16.02 -2.57
N ALA A 36 -0.88 -15.06 -2.09
CA ALA A 36 0.58 -15.17 -2.02
C ALA A 36 1.05 -16.30 -1.11
N ALA A 37 0.27 -16.64 -0.07
CA ALA A 37 0.54 -17.75 0.84
C ALA A 37 -0.03 -19.10 0.36
N GLY A 38 -0.65 -19.17 -0.84
CA GLY A 38 -1.30 -20.38 -1.35
C GLY A 38 -2.59 -20.76 -0.60
N LEU A 39 -3.20 -19.80 0.11
CA LEU A 39 -4.43 -19.98 0.88
C LEU A 39 -5.65 -19.47 0.11
N SER A 40 -6.81 -20.08 0.37
CA SER A 40 -8.08 -19.61 -0.21
C SER A 40 -8.53 -18.30 0.44
N ALA A 41 -8.86 -17.32 -0.40
CA ALA A 41 -9.49 -16.07 0.05
C ALA A 41 -10.96 -16.26 0.49
N GLY A 42 -11.57 -17.42 0.23
CA GLY A 42 -12.99 -17.68 0.54
C GLY A 42 -13.34 -17.62 2.03
N GLY A 43 -12.37 -17.76 2.92
CA GLY A 43 -12.55 -17.61 4.37
C GLY A 43 -12.47 -16.17 4.88
N ILE A 44 -12.08 -15.20 4.02
CA ILE A 44 -11.91 -13.81 4.42
C ILE A 44 -13.26 -13.11 4.34
N ARG A 45 -13.72 -12.60 5.49
CA ARG A 45 -14.97 -11.84 5.56
C ARG A 45 -14.75 -10.39 5.14
N ARG A 46 -15.60 -9.91 4.22
CA ARG A 46 -15.71 -8.48 3.94
C ARG A 46 -16.54 -7.79 5.02
N THR A 47 -16.06 -6.66 5.53
CA THR A 47 -16.77 -5.82 6.49
C THR A 47 -16.47 -4.34 6.24
N SER A 48 -17.17 -3.44 6.93
CA SER A 48 -16.95 -2.00 6.90
C SER A 48 -16.49 -1.49 8.27
N ILE A 49 -15.90 -0.29 8.33
CA ILE A 49 -15.55 0.33 9.63
C ILE A 49 -16.81 0.59 10.46
N ALA A 50 -17.85 1.12 9.82
CA ALA A 50 -19.11 1.44 10.46
C ALA A 50 -19.81 0.19 11.06
N SER A 51 -19.83 -0.92 10.31
CA SER A 51 -20.46 -2.17 10.77
C SER A 51 -19.74 -2.82 11.96
N GLU A 52 -18.45 -2.54 12.14
CA GLU A 52 -17.66 -3.04 13.27
C GLU A 52 -17.62 -2.05 14.46
N GLY A 53 -18.32 -0.92 14.38
CA GLY A 53 -18.32 0.11 15.44
C GLY A 53 -16.95 0.72 15.70
N LEU A 54 -16.05 0.70 14.70
CA LEU A 54 -14.68 1.19 14.85
C LEU A 54 -14.59 2.68 14.53
N ASP A 55 -13.84 3.43 15.34
CA ASP A 55 -13.51 4.83 15.07
C ASP A 55 -12.07 4.96 14.55
N ARG A 56 -11.92 4.89 13.23
CA ARG A 56 -10.64 5.11 12.53
C ARG A 56 -10.88 5.54 11.08
N PRO A 57 -9.89 6.17 10.41
CA PRO A 57 -10.06 6.59 9.02
C PRO A 57 -10.44 5.44 8.08
N GLY A 58 -11.46 5.68 7.24
CA GLY A 58 -11.92 4.74 6.21
C GLY A 58 -10.96 4.59 5.04
N ASN A 59 -10.19 5.63 4.77
CA ASN A 59 -9.22 5.68 3.69
C ASN A 59 -7.94 6.35 4.20
N CYS A 60 -6.83 5.61 4.14
CA CYS A 60 -5.49 6.10 4.49
C CYS A 60 -4.57 6.15 3.25
N ALA A 61 -5.14 6.18 2.03
CA ALA A 61 -4.37 6.33 0.82
C ALA A 61 -3.61 7.67 0.84
N LEU A 62 -2.35 7.63 0.41
CA LEU A 62 -1.51 8.81 0.31
C LEU A 62 -1.31 9.17 -1.15
N ASP A 63 -1.33 10.46 -1.46
CA ASP A 63 -0.85 10.95 -2.75
C ASP A 63 0.68 10.88 -2.78
N THR A 64 1.22 9.94 -3.55
CA THR A 64 2.65 9.74 -3.77
C THR A 64 3.13 10.35 -5.09
N GLY A 65 2.30 11.07 -5.84
CA GLY A 65 2.64 11.60 -7.16
C GLY A 65 3.86 12.53 -7.12
N ARG A 66 3.94 13.36 -6.08
CA ARG A 66 5.09 14.25 -5.86
C ARG A 66 6.40 13.50 -5.70
N VAL A 67 6.42 12.41 -4.92
CA VAL A 67 7.66 11.65 -4.69
C VAL A 67 7.98 10.74 -5.88
N ALA A 68 6.97 10.15 -6.52
CA ALA A 68 7.15 9.27 -7.67
C ALA A 68 7.77 10.00 -8.87
N ALA A 69 7.47 11.29 -9.05
CA ALA A 69 8.10 12.12 -10.08
C ALA A 69 9.59 12.45 -9.81
N ARG A 70 10.11 12.13 -8.62
CA ARG A 70 11.48 12.44 -8.17
C ARG A 70 12.35 11.21 -7.93
N LEU A 71 11.77 10.02 -7.94
CA LEU A 71 12.48 8.78 -7.65
C LEU A 71 12.72 7.98 -8.92
N ASP A 72 13.90 7.37 -9.02
CA ASP A 72 14.15 6.25 -9.92
C ASP A 72 13.64 4.95 -9.29
N THR A 73 13.63 4.86 -7.96
CA THR A 73 13.05 3.73 -7.23
C THR A 73 11.55 3.60 -7.52
N VAL A 74 11.17 2.46 -8.07
CA VAL A 74 9.76 2.12 -8.32
C VAL A 74 9.01 1.89 -7.01
N LEU A 75 7.95 2.65 -6.79
CA LEU A 75 7.01 2.45 -5.69
C LEU A 75 5.96 1.39 -6.07
N HIS A 76 6.33 0.12 -5.91
CA HIS A 76 5.49 -0.99 -6.35
C HIS A 76 4.13 -1.05 -5.63
N GLY A 77 3.12 -1.56 -6.35
CA GLY A 77 1.81 -1.87 -5.78
C GLY A 77 1.83 -3.13 -4.91
N ALA A 78 0.74 -3.38 -4.18
CA ALA A 78 0.59 -4.57 -3.36
C ALA A 78 0.48 -5.83 -4.22
N ARG A 79 -0.29 -5.80 -5.32
CA ARG A 79 -0.43 -6.93 -6.27
C ARG A 79 0.92 -7.35 -6.83
N GLU A 80 1.66 -6.36 -7.33
CA GLU A 80 3.01 -6.55 -7.88
C GLU A 80 3.98 -7.14 -6.85
N ARG A 81 3.93 -6.69 -5.59
CA ARG A 81 4.86 -7.18 -4.55
C ARG A 81 4.49 -8.52 -3.96
N LEU A 82 3.21 -8.85 -3.90
CA LEU A 82 2.74 -10.12 -3.36
C LEU A 82 2.69 -11.22 -4.42
N GLY A 83 3.00 -10.92 -5.68
CA GLY A 83 3.00 -11.91 -6.76
C GLY A 83 1.61 -12.48 -7.05
N ALA A 84 0.56 -11.76 -6.66
CA ALA A 84 -0.80 -12.10 -7.05
C ALA A 84 -1.03 -11.63 -8.50
N PRO A 85 -1.64 -12.47 -9.37
CA PRO A 85 -2.00 -12.06 -10.72
C PRO A 85 -2.96 -10.87 -10.75
#